data_AF-A0A3B9KCT3-F1
#
_entry.id   AF-A0A3B9KCT3-F1
#
_cell.length_a   1.000
_cell.length_b   1.000
_cell.length_c   1.000
_cell.angle_alpha   90.00
_cell.angle_beta   90.00
_cell.angle_gamma   90.00
#
_symmetry.space_group_name_H-M   'P 1'
#
loop_
_entity.id
_entity.type
_entity.pdbx_description
1 polymer ?
#
loop_
_entity_poly.entity_id
_entity_poly.type
_entity_poly.pdbx_seq_one_letter_code
_entity_poly.pdbx_strand_id
1 'polypeptide(L)'
;GSATFRRHHDFESIHPFSDGNGRVGRLLLNIMLMQDGYPPALILRDWRQRYIQALQQASAGRYQAIIDIVGQAVELSLDRYLAACTDATSHLLPMKELAPIFNTSVDYLGQLARTGKVAAQKRGIYWYASVEDVARYFHEAQEQPRGRPRKKYSTQ
;
A
#
# COMPACT_ATOMS: atom_id res chain seq x y z
N GLY A 1 18.46 25.47 -8.10
CA GLY A 1 19.27 24.63 -7.21
C GLY A 1 20.20 25.41 -6.30
N SER A 2 19.71 26.36 -5.50
CA SER A 2 20.53 27.02 -4.46
C SER A 2 19.77 27.35 -3.17
N ALA A 3 18.50 26.92 -3.07
CA ALA A 3 17.62 27.19 -1.92
C ALA A 3 17.48 25.98 -0.98
N THR A 4 17.75 24.76 -1.46
CA THR A 4 17.55 23.52 -0.68
C THR A 4 18.68 23.29 0.33
N PHE A 5 19.93 23.62 -0.03
CA PHE A 5 21.08 23.46 0.87
C PHE A 5 21.07 24.43 2.05
N ARG A 6 20.42 25.59 1.92
CA ARG A 6 20.36 26.62 2.96
C ARG A 6 19.35 26.27 4.07
N ARG A 7 18.27 25.57 3.72
CA ARG A 7 17.27 25.07 4.69
C ARG A 7 17.77 23.88 5.52
N HIS A 8 18.75 23.13 5.02
CA HIS A 8 19.39 22.06 5.77
C HIS A 8 20.20 22.58 6.97
N HIS A 9 20.75 23.79 6.87
CA HIS A 9 21.50 24.43 7.96
C HIS A 9 20.57 24.97 9.07
N ASP A 10 19.38 25.48 8.72
CA ASP A 10 18.41 25.95 9.72
C ASP A 10 17.77 24.79 10.52
N PHE A 11 17.86 23.56 10.01
CA PHE A 11 17.51 22.33 10.73
C PHE A 11 18.53 21.99 11.85
N GLU A 12 19.75 22.55 11.81
CA GLU A 12 20.85 22.21 12.73
C GLU A 12 20.71 22.85 14.13
N SER A 13 19.70 23.70 14.36
CA SER A 13 19.57 24.50 15.60
C SER A 13 18.45 24.09 16.56
N ILE A 14 17.58 23.13 16.24
CA ILE A 14 16.36 22.95 17.04
C ILE A 14 16.51 21.82 18.06
N HIS A 15 17.07 22.16 19.22
CA HIS A 15 16.91 21.44 20.49
C HIS A 15 16.56 22.42 21.62
N PRO A 16 15.32 22.97 21.68
CA PRO A 16 15.09 24.11 22.55
C PRO A 16 14.75 23.76 24.02
N PHE A 17 14.37 22.54 24.44
CA PHE A 17 13.95 22.33 25.85
C PHE A 17 14.30 20.95 26.47
N SER A 18 14.07 20.83 27.80
CA SER A 18 14.63 19.81 28.72
C SER A 18 13.74 18.66 29.22
N ASP A 19 12.40 18.66 29.06
CA ASP A 19 11.55 17.47 29.33
C ASP A 19 10.26 17.45 28.45
N GLY A 20 9.77 16.28 28.06
CA GLY A 20 8.65 16.10 27.10
C GLY A 20 9.04 16.21 25.60
N ASN A 21 10.26 16.66 25.31
CA ASN A 21 10.77 16.98 23.97
C ASN A 21 10.87 15.81 23.00
N GLY A 22 10.93 14.58 23.48
CA GLY A 22 11.01 13.42 22.59
C GLY A 22 9.79 13.33 21.65
N ARG A 23 8.59 13.69 22.13
CA ARG A 23 7.36 13.66 21.31
C ARG A 23 7.22 14.90 20.43
N VAL A 24 7.44 16.09 21.00
CA VAL A 24 7.34 17.37 20.28
C VAL A 24 8.44 17.49 19.22
N GLY A 25 9.67 17.10 19.55
CA GLY A 25 10.79 17.08 18.62
C GLY A 25 10.57 16.11 17.45
N ARG A 26 10.00 14.93 17.69
CA ARG A 26 9.60 14.01 16.61
C ARG A 26 8.47 14.56 15.77
N LEU A 27 7.50 15.24 16.39
CA LEU A 27 6.41 15.88 15.66
C LEU A 27 6.96 16.99 14.74
N LEU A 28 7.85 17.83 15.25
CA LEU A 28 8.48 18.91 14.49
C LEU A 28 9.35 18.37 13.35
N LEU A 29 10.18 17.36 13.62
CA LEU A 29 10.93 16.62 12.60
C LEU A 29 10.00 16.15 11.47
N ASN A 30 8.87 15.50 11.82
CA ASN A 30 7.93 15.01 10.82
C ASN A 30 7.23 16.14 10.05
N ILE A 31 6.91 17.27 10.70
CA ILE A 31 6.36 18.44 10.01
C ILE A 31 7.36 18.96 8.96
N MET A 32 8.64 19.08 9.31
CA MET A 32 9.69 19.53 8.39
C MET A 32 9.88 18.55 7.23
N LEU A 33 9.94 17.25 7.52
CA LEU A 33 10.01 16.21 6.48
C LEU A 33 8.85 16.31 5.50
N MET A 34 7.61 16.44 6.01
CA MET A 34 6.41 16.55 5.17
C MET A 34 6.38 17.84 4.37
N GLN A 35 6.86 18.97 4.92
CA GLN A 35 6.99 20.23 4.18
C GLN A 35 7.96 20.13 3.00
N ASP A 36 8.99 19.29 3.13
CA ASP A 36 9.96 19.02 2.07
C ASP A 36 9.57 17.81 1.18
N GLY A 37 8.37 17.23 1.37
CA GLY A 37 7.82 16.17 0.52
C GLY A 37 8.22 14.74 0.91
N TYR A 38 8.85 14.56 2.08
CA TYR A 38 9.20 13.25 2.61
C TYR A 38 8.07 12.66 3.47
N PRO A 39 7.92 11.32 3.52
CA PRO A 39 7.01 10.68 4.46
C PRO A 39 7.48 10.91 5.91
N PRO A 40 6.57 10.81 6.89
CA PRO A 40 6.96 10.90 8.30
C PRO A 40 7.97 9.81 8.67
N ALA A 41 8.99 10.15 9.45
CA ALA A 41 10.01 9.20 9.89
C ALA A 41 9.42 8.26 10.97
N LEU A 42 9.43 6.95 10.69
CA LEU A 42 8.91 5.93 11.61
C LEU A 42 10.03 5.37 12.48
N ILE A 43 10.32 6.04 13.60
CA ILE A 43 11.31 5.58 14.58
C ILE A 43 10.71 4.43 15.40
N LEU A 44 11.19 3.21 15.16
CA LEU A 44 10.75 2.01 15.87
C LEU A 44 11.12 2.05 17.36
N ARG A 45 10.29 1.39 18.18
CA ARG A 45 10.52 1.29 19.63
C ARG A 45 11.88 0.69 19.96
N ASP A 46 12.31 -0.30 19.17
CA ASP A 46 13.59 -1.00 19.37
C ASP A 46 14.79 -0.11 19.03
N TRP A 47 14.59 0.93 18.22
CA TRP A 47 15.65 1.90 17.87
C TRP A 47 15.82 3.00 18.91
N ARG A 48 14.99 3.03 19.96
CA ARG A 48 14.97 4.10 20.96
C ARG A 48 16.36 4.41 21.52
N GLN A 49 17.12 3.39 21.90
CA GLN A 49 18.44 3.60 22.49
C GLN A 49 19.43 4.19 21.49
N ARG A 50 19.42 3.66 20.26
CA ARG A 50 20.25 4.15 19.15
C ARG A 50 19.92 5.59 18.78
N TYR A 51 18.63 5.93 18.75
CA TYR A 51 18.14 7.29 18.51
C TYR A 51 18.59 8.27 19.60
N ILE A 52 18.48 7.89 20.88
CA ILE A 52 18.94 8.74 21.99
C ILE A 52 20.46 8.97 21.92
N GLN A 53 21.24 7.94 21.62
CA GLN A 53 22.68 8.06 21.44
C GLN A 53 23.05 8.97 20.26
N ALA A 54 22.33 8.86 19.15
CA ALA A 54 22.52 9.74 18.00
C ALA A 54 22.20 11.22 18.33
N LEU A 55 21.14 11.48 19.11
CA LEU A 55 20.84 12.83 19.59
C LEU A 55 21.95 13.38 20.50
N GLN A 56 22.48 12.56 21.41
CA GLN A 56 23.60 12.97 22.27
C GLN A 56 24.86 13.30 21.46
N GLN A 57 25.13 12.55 20.38
CA GLN A 57 26.23 12.84 19.47
C GLN A 57 25.99 14.13 18.68
N ALA A 58 24.75 14.37 18.24
CA ALA A 58 24.35 15.60 17.57
C ALA A 58 24.51 16.84 18.47
N SER A 59 24.19 16.72 19.77
CA SER A 59 24.48 17.79 20.76
C SER A 59 25.97 18.13 20.86
N ALA A 60 26.85 17.20 20.51
CA ALA A 60 28.29 17.39 20.45
C ALA A 60 28.80 17.75 19.03
N GLY A 61 27.91 18.18 18.12
CA GLY A 61 28.24 18.56 16.74
C GLY A 61 28.47 17.39 15.77
N ARG A 62 28.22 16.15 16.19
CA ARG A 62 28.38 14.94 15.36
C ARG A 62 27.01 14.47 14.85
N TYR A 63 26.60 15.01 13.71
CA TYR A 63 25.24 14.81 13.17
C TYR A 63 25.05 13.53 12.34
N GLN A 64 26.12 12.87 11.89
CA GLN A 64 26.00 11.73 10.98
C GLN A 64 25.07 10.63 11.51
N ALA A 65 25.21 10.27 12.79
CA ALA A 65 24.41 9.22 13.40
C ALA A 65 22.90 9.53 13.43
N ILE A 66 22.52 10.81 13.60
CA ILE A 66 21.10 11.20 13.62
C ILE A 66 20.53 11.24 12.20
N ILE A 67 21.33 11.71 11.23
CA ILE A 67 20.97 11.69 9.81
C ILE A 67 20.72 10.26 9.35
N ASP A 68 21.62 9.33 9.66
CA ASP A 68 21.49 7.92 9.25
C ASP A 68 20.23 7.27 9.83
N ILE A 69 19.93 7.50 11.11
CA ILE A 69 18.73 6.95 11.75
C ILE A 69 17.45 7.53 11.18
N VAL A 70 17.40 8.84 10.94
CA VAL A 70 16.23 9.49 10.34
C VAL A 70 16.05 9.00 8.90
N GLY A 71 17.13 8.87 8.12
CA GLY A 71 17.11 8.31 6.78
C GLY A 71 16.50 6.90 6.76
N GLN A 72 17.02 5.99 7.60
CA GLN A 72 16.46 4.64 7.74
C GLN A 72 14.98 4.64 8.16
N ALA A 73 14.58 5.58 9.02
CA ALA A 73 13.19 5.70 9.47
C ALA A 73 12.26 6.20 8.35
N VAL A 74 12.75 7.06 7.46
CA VAL A 74 12.03 7.55 6.27
C VAL A 74 11.92 6.45 5.21
N GLU A 75 13.01 5.73 4.94
CA GLU A 75 13.02 4.57 4.03
C GLU A 75 12.01 3.52 4.47
N LEU A 76 12.02 3.15 5.76
CA LEU A 76 11.06 2.21 6.33
C LEU A 76 9.60 2.66 6.14
N SER A 77 9.32 3.96 6.31
CA SER A 77 7.99 4.50 6.06
C SER A 77 7.61 4.39 4.58
N LEU A 78 8.53 4.71 3.68
CA LEU A 78 8.31 4.63 2.24
C LEU A 78 8.03 3.20 1.80
N ASP A 79 8.81 2.23 2.27
CA ASP A 79 8.61 0.81 2.00
C ASP A 79 7.21 0.35 2.43
N ARG A 80 6.74 0.79 3.60
CA ARG A 80 5.39 0.47 4.08
C ARG A 80 4.30 1.09 3.22
N TYR A 81 4.47 2.34 2.78
CA TYR A 81 3.52 2.96 1.86
C TYR A 81 3.49 2.26 0.51
N LEU A 82 4.65 1.93 -0.04
CA LEU A 82 4.76 1.20 -1.30
C LEU A 82 4.12 -0.19 -1.18
N ALA A 83 4.41 -0.94 -0.11
CA ALA A 83 3.79 -2.23 0.15
C ALA A 83 2.26 -2.13 0.24
N ALA A 84 1.74 -1.12 0.95
CA ALA A 84 0.30 -0.90 1.03
C ALA A 84 -0.33 -0.51 -0.33
N CYS A 85 0.39 0.25 -1.16
CA CYS A 85 -0.05 0.60 -2.51
C CYS A 85 -0.01 -0.60 -3.46
N THR A 86 1.01 -1.47 -3.36
CA THR A 86 1.08 -2.70 -4.14
C THR A 86 -0.01 -3.68 -3.72
N ASP A 87 -0.24 -3.86 -2.41
CA ASP A 87 -1.34 -4.70 -1.90
C ASP A 87 -2.72 -4.16 -2.30
N ALA A 88 -2.88 -2.84 -2.45
CA ALA A 88 -4.13 -2.25 -2.94
C ALA A 88 -4.33 -2.43 -4.46
N THR A 89 -3.28 -2.75 -5.21
CA THR A 89 -3.30 -2.91 -6.68
C THR A 89 -3.20 -4.37 -7.15
N SER A 90 -2.63 -5.27 -6.35
CA SER A 90 -2.84 -6.71 -6.43
C SER A 90 -4.17 -7.03 -5.70
N HIS A 91 -5.31 -7.33 -6.31
CA HIS A 91 -5.62 -8.49 -7.14
C HIS A 91 -6.97 -8.21 -7.80
N LEU A 92 -7.14 -7.07 -8.47
CA LEU A 92 -8.45 -6.70 -9.03
C LEU A 92 -8.28 -6.11 -10.42
N LEU A 93 -8.42 -6.98 -11.42
CA LEU A 93 -8.41 -6.61 -12.82
C LEU A 93 -9.82 -6.31 -13.30
N PRO A 94 -10.02 -5.32 -14.18
CA PRO A 94 -11.31 -5.10 -14.80
C PRO A 94 -11.69 -6.31 -15.67
N MET A 95 -13.00 -6.59 -15.79
CA MET A 95 -13.50 -7.74 -16.58
C MET A 95 -13.00 -7.76 -18.03
N LYS A 96 -12.69 -6.58 -18.59
CA LYS A 96 -12.09 -6.42 -19.92
C LYS A 96 -10.73 -7.11 -20.05
N GLU A 97 -9.93 -7.11 -18.98
CA GLU A 97 -8.60 -7.73 -18.94
C GLU A 97 -8.68 -9.20 -18.55
N LEU A 98 -9.67 -9.59 -17.74
CA LEU A 98 -9.89 -10.99 -17.36
C LEU A 98 -10.50 -11.84 -18.49
N ALA A 99 -11.38 -11.26 -19.30
CA ALA A 99 -12.05 -11.95 -20.41
C ALA A 99 -11.08 -12.71 -21.34
N PRO A 100 -10.00 -12.11 -21.87
CA PRO A 100 -9.04 -12.83 -22.71
C PRO A 100 -8.25 -13.91 -21.94
N ILE A 101 -7.94 -13.69 -20.65
CA ILE A 101 -7.17 -14.65 -19.83
C ILE A 101 -7.91 -15.98 -19.70
N PHE A 102 -9.24 -15.93 -19.54
CA PHE A 102 -10.10 -17.11 -19.40
C PHE A 102 -10.82 -17.51 -20.69
N ASN A 103 -10.41 -16.94 -21.82
CA ASN A 103 -11.00 -17.16 -23.14
C ASN A 103 -12.55 -17.03 -23.14
N THR A 104 -13.04 -15.96 -22.51
CA THR A 104 -14.46 -15.69 -22.30
C THR A 104 -14.82 -14.25 -22.67
N SER A 105 -16.09 -13.86 -22.51
CA SER A 105 -16.55 -12.49 -22.80
C SER A 105 -16.67 -11.64 -21.53
N VAL A 106 -16.50 -10.33 -21.71
CA VAL A 106 -16.70 -9.33 -20.65
C VAL A 106 -18.12 -9.39 -20.10
N ASP A 107 -19.11 -9.62 -20.97
CA ASP A 107 -20.51 -9.72 -20.59
C ASP A 107 -20.78 -10.96 -19.73
N TYR A 108 -20.13 -12.08 -20.05
CA TYR A 108 -20.24 -13.31 -19.27
C TYR A 108 -19.64 -13.13 -17.88
N LEU A 109 -18.42 -12.61 -17.78
CA LEU A 109 -17.82 -12.30 -16.47
C LEU A 109 -18.63 -11.24 -15.70
N GLY A 110 -19.17 -10.24 -16.39
CA GLY A 110 -20.06 -9.25 -15.82
C GLY A 110 -21.37 -9.86 -15.31
N GLN A 111 -21.90 -10.91 -15.96
CA GLN A 111 -23.03 -11.68 -15.48
C GLN A 111 -22.65 -12.49 -14.23
N LEU A 112 -21.49 -13.13 -14.20
CA LEU A 112 -21.01 -13.87 -13.02
C LEU A 112 -20.85 -12.95 -11.81
N ALA A 113 -20.28 -11.76 -12.01
CA ALA A 113 -20.17 -10.74 -10.98
C ALA A 113 -21.55 -10.27 -10.47
N ARG A 114 -22.49 -9.97 -11.39
CA ARG A 114 -23.87 -9.54 -11.03
C ARG A 114 -24.68 -10.63 -10.34
N THR A 115 -24.44 -11.90 -10.68
CA THR A 115 -25.12 -13.05 -10.07
C THR A 115 -24.40 -13.57 -8.82
N GLY A 116 -23.26 -12.97 -8.45
CA GLY A 116 -22.49 -13.33 -7.26
C GLY A 116 -21.72 -14.66 -7.39
N LYS A 117 -21.56 -15.20 -8.59
CA LYS A 117 -20.85 -16.47 -8.85
C LYS A 117 -19.33 -16.32 -8.84
N VAL A 118 -18.84 -15.10 -9.02
CA VAL A 118 -17.42 -14.73 -8.92
C VAL A 118 -17.34 -13.56 -7.97
N ALA A 119 -16.38 -13.61 -7.04
CA ALA A 119 -16.10 -12.49 -6.16
C ALA A 119 -15.58 -11.31 -7.00
N ALA A 120 -16.34 -10.21 -7.00
CA ALA A 120 -16.05 -9.05 -7.83
C ALA A 120 -16.45 -7.76 -7.12
N GLN A 121 -15.66 -6.69 -7.33
CA GLN A 121 -15.91 -5.36 -6.82
C GLN A 121 -16.35 -4.41 -7.95
N LYS A 122 -17.44 -3.67 -7.74
CA LYS A 122 -17.85 -2.61 -8.65
C LYS A 122 -17.11 -1.31 -8.30
N ARG A 123 -16.39 -0.72 -9.26
CA ARG A 123 -15.75 0.61 -9.11
C ARG A 123 -16.23 1.51 -10.26
N GLY A 124 -17.10 2.47 -9.93
CA GLY A 124 -17.79 3.29 -10.92
C GLY A 124 -18.72 2.45 -11.81
N ILE A 125 -18.49 2.47 -13.11
CA ILE A 125 -19.26 1.70 -14.11
C ILE A 125 -18.70 0.30 -14.38
N TYR A 126 -17.47 0.01 -13.94
CA TYR A 126 -16.76 -1.22 -14.26
C TYR A 126 -16.74 -2.21 -13.10
N TRP A 127 -16.68 -3.50 -13.44
CA TRP A 127 -16.49 -4.60 -12.50
C TRP A 127 -15.03 -5.06 -12.52
N TYR A 128 -14.52 -5.37 -11.34
CA TYR A 128 -13.16 -5.84 -11.12
C TYR A 128 -13.20 -7.15 -10.36
N ALA A 129 -12.35 -8.11 -10.70
CA ALA A 129 -12.20 -9.36 -9.96
C ALA A 129 -10.74 -9.80 -9.95
N SER A 130 -10.40 -10.68 -9.02
CA SER A 130 -9.07 -11.28 -8.98
C SER A 130 -8.97 -12.37 -10.03
N VAL A 131 -7.76 -12.60 -10.53
CA VAL A 131 -7.50 -13.73 -11.44
C VAL A 131 -7.76 -15.02 -10.68
N GLU A 132 -7.41 -15.08 -9.40
CA GLU A 132 -7.59 -16.25 -8.55
C GLU A 132 -9.08 -16.63 -8.37
N ASP A 133 -9.97 -15.64 -8.15
CA ASP A 133 -11.39 -15.90 -7.95
C ASP A 133 -12.09 -16.32 -9.24
N VAL A 134 -11.70 -15.74 -10.38
CA VAL A 134 -12.22 -16.18 -11.69
C VAL A 134 -11.72 -17.59 -12.03
N ALA A 135 -10.44 -17.88 -11.78
CA ALA A 135 -9.87 -19.21 -11.98
C ALA A 135 -10.55 -20.27 -11.12
N ARG A 136 -10.81 -19.95 -9.84
CA ARG A 136 -11.54 -20.83 -8.91
C ARG A 136 -12.91 -21.20 -9.45
N TYR A 137 -13.68 -20.21 -9.93
CA TYR A 137 -14.99 -20.46 -10.53
C TYR A 137 -14.91 -21.43 -11.72
N PHE A 138 -13.97 -21.20 -12.65
CA PHE A 138 -13.84 -22.08 -13.82
C PHE A 138 -13.37 -23.48 -13.46
N HIS A 139 -12.53 -23.62 -12.44
CA HIS A 139 -12.10 -24.91 -11.92
C HIS A 139 -13.28 -25.69 -11.32
N GLU A 140 -14.05 -25.08 -10.41
CA GLU A 140 -15.24 -25.68 -9.82
C GLU A 140 -16.34 -26.02 -10.86
N ALA A 141 -16.47 -25.17 -11.89
CA ALA A 141 -17.42 -25.40 -12.97
C ALA A 141 -17.04 -26.59 -13.89
N GLN A 142 -15.78 -27.01 -13.89
CA GLN A 142 -15.34 -28.22 -14.59
C GLN A 142 -15.61 -29.50 -13.78
N GLU A 143 -15.65 -29.41 -12.46
CA GLU A 143 -15.86 -30.55 -11.57
C GLU A 143 -17.34 -30.92 -11.38
N GLN A 144 -18.29 -30.03 -11.69
CA GLN A 144 -19.73 -30.32 -11.62
C GLN A 144 -20.27 -30.90 -12.94
N PRO A 145 -20.90 -32.10 -12.94
CA PRO A 145 -21.47 -32.67 -14.16
C PRO A 145 -22.68 -31.86 -14.62
N ARG A 146 -22.68 -31.46 -15.90
CA ARG A 146 -23.78 -30.69 -16.51
C ARG A 146 -25.06 -31.52 -16.57
N GLY A 147 -26.12 -31.04 -15.90
CA GLY A 147 -27.47 -31.58 -16.04
C GLY A 147 -28.53 -30.49 -16.07
N ARG A 148 -29.15 -30.27 -17.26
CA ARG A 148 -30.51 -29.72 -17.35
C ARG A 148 -31.38 -30.83 -17.97
N PRO A 149 -32.46 -31.30 -17.32
CA PRO A 149 -33.28 -32.36 -17.91
C PRO A 149 -33.89 -31.87 -19.23
N ARG A 150 -33.68 -32.63 -20.31
CA ARG A 150 -34.36 -32.41 -21.59
C ARG A 150 -35.86 -32.64 -21.40
N LYS A 151 -36.68 -31.62 -21.62
CA LYS A 151 -38.14 -31.75 -21.72
C LYS A 151 -38.44 -32.59 -22.97
N LYS A 152 -38.90 -33.85 -22.78
CA LYS A 152 -39.43 -34.66 -23.88
C LYS A 152 -40.81 -34.09 -24.24
N TYR A 153 -40.95 -33.53 -25.43
CA TYR A 153 -42.27 -33.31 -25.99
C TYR A 153 -42.78 -34.66 -26.50
N SER A 154 -43.88 -35.11 -25.89
CA SER A 154 -44.69 -36.24 -26.34
C SER A 154 -45.46 -35.79 -27.59
N THR A 155 -45.26 -36.46 -28.71
CA THR A 155 -46.17 -36.36 -29.85
C THR A 155 -46.89 -37.69 -29.98
N GLN A 156 -48.21 -37.65 -29.79
CA GLN A 156 -49.14 -38.68 -30.24
C GLN A 156 -49.31 -38.60 -31.75
#